data_AF-A0A536EAI7-F1
#
_entry.id   AF-A0A536EAI7-F1
#
_cell.length_a   1.000
_cell.length_b   1.000
_cell.length_c   1.000
_cell.angle_alpha   90.00
_cell.angle_beta   90.00
_cell.angle_gamma   90.00
#
_symmetry.space_group_name_H-M   'P 1'
#
loop_
_entity.id
_entity.type
_entity.pdbx_description
1 polymer ?
#
loop_
_entity_poly.entity_id
_entity_poly.type
_entity_poly.pdbx_seq_one_letter_code
_entity_poly.pdbx_strand_id
1 'polypeptide(L)'
;MPEQVMVIVADPDDPKHGEINVVENAQKGARLVETLLEAGFDQARIRVFSGAEMDMQVRHRPVVALVSGDANEGAAPSGDEAANRDNGNNVDSSKKTVASATQSESRKEEVAAEHYERNGVRFSTAFRPA
;
A
#
# COMPACT_ATOMS: atom_id res chain seq x y z
N MET A 1 -13.27 4.18 -33.51
CA MET A 1 -11.92 4.49 -33.00
C MET A 1 -11.02 3.30 -33.29
N PRO A 2 -9.75 3.49 -33.68
CA PRO A 2 -8.83 2.37 -33.88
C PRO A 2 -8.51 1.70 -32.54
N GLU A 3 -8.65 0.38 -32.47
CA GLU A 3 -8.23 -0.41 -31.31
C GLU A 3 -6.71 -0.44 -31.25
N GLN A 4 -6.14 0.05 -30.15
CA GLN A 4 -4.70 -0.03 -29.91
C GLN A 4 -4.34 -1.44 -29.42
N VAL A 5 -3.13 -1.88 -29.73
CA VAL A 5 -2.60 -3.16 -29.24
C VAL A 5 -1.41 -2.88 -28.35
N MET A 6 -1.42 -3.47 -27.17
CA MET A 6 -0.34 -3.38 -26.19
C MET A 6 0.40 -4.71 -26.12
N VAL A 7 1.71 -4.67 -26.37
CA VAL A 7 2.62 -5.81 -26.25
C VAL A 7 3.49 -5.57 -25.03
N ILE A 8 3.41 -6.47 -24.06
CA ILE A 8 4.20 -6.43 -22.83
C ILE A 8 5.24 -7.55 -22.89
N VAL A 9 6.49 -7.22 -22.60
CA VAL A 9 7.58 -8.18 -22.44
C VAL A 9 8.02 -8.17 -20.98
N ALA A 10 7.74 -9.25 -20.25
CA ALA A 10 8.13 -9.38 -18.86
C ALA A 10 9.63 -9.73 -18.74
N ASP A 11 10.29 -9.17 -17.71
CA ASP A 11 11.60 -9.63 -17.27
C ASP A 11 11.42 -10.85 -16.33
N PRO A 12 12.03 -12.01 -16.61
CA PRO A 12 11.92 -13.21 -15.79
C PRO A 12 12.66 -13.05 -14.46
N ASP A 13 13.66 -12.19 -14.41
CA ASP A 13 14.51 -12.00 -13.24
C ASP A 13 13.94 -10.93 -12.30
N ASP A 14 13.17 -9.98 -12.83
CA ASP A 14 12.52 -8.93 -12.03
C ASP A 14 11.07 -8.66 -12.46
N PRO A 15 10.07 -9.07 -11.66
CA PRO A 15 8.65 -8.85 -11.99
C PRO A 15 8.22 -7.38 -11.96
N LYS A 16 9.04 -6.46 -11.43
CA LYS A 16 8.77 -5.02 -11.44
C LYS A 16 9.27 -4.34 -12.70
N HIS A 17 10.11 -5.02 -13.48
CA HIS A 17 10.66 -4.51 -14.72
C HIS A 17 10.09 -5.27 -15.90
N GLY A 18 9.75 -4.52 -16.94
CA GLY A 18 9.15 -5.03 -18.16
C GLY A 18 9.00 -3.92 -19.16
N GLU A 19 9.01 -4.27 -20.43
CA GLU A 19 8.84 -3.32 -21.52
C GLU A 19 7.39 -3.34 -22.01
N ILE A 20 6.81 -2.17 -22.21
CA ILE A 20 5.47 -2.01 -22.75
C ILE A 20 5.56 -1.24 -24.07
N ASN A 21 5.12 -1.90 -25.14
CA ASN A 21 5.03 -1.32 -26.47
C ASN A 21 3.55 -1.17 -26.86
N VAL A 22 3.13 0.03 -27.23
CA VAL A 22 1.77 0.30 -27.71
C VAL A 22 1.83 0.59 -29.20
N VAL A 23 1.00 -0.09 -29.98
CA VAL A 23 0.92 0.04 -31.43
C VAL A 23 -0.53 0.27 -31.88
N GLU A 24 -0.66 0.91 -33.04
CA GLU A 24 -1.95 1.40 -33.55
C GLU A 24 -2.90 0.31 -34.06
N ASN A 25 -2.38 -0.88 -34.41
CA ASN A 25 -3.19 -1.93 -35.01
C ASN A 25 -2.63 -3.34 -34.73
N ALA A 26 -3.49 -4.34 -34.92
CA ALA A 26 -3.16 -5.76 -34.68
C ALA A 26 -2.05 -6.29 -35.60
N GLN A 27 -1.96 -5.81 -36.84
CA GLN A 27 -0.95 -6.26 -37.80
C GLN A 27 0.46 -5.84 -37.38
N LYS A 28 0.64 -4.59 -36.93
CA LYS A 28 1.90 -4.09 -36.36
C LYS A 28 2.24 -4.82 -35.07
N GLY A 29 1.25 -5.11 -34.23
CA GLY A 29 1.44 -5.89 -33.00
C GLY A 29 1.95 -7.30 -33.29
N ALA A 30 1.32 -8.00 -34.25
CA ALA A 30 1.76 -9.33 -34.67
C ALA A 30 3.21 -9.32 -35.20
N ARG A 31 3.55 -8.37 -36.08
CA ARG A 31 4.91 -8.24 -36.62
C ARG A 31 5.96 -7.94 -35.55
N LEU A 32 5.59 -7.13 -34.54
CA LEU A 32 6.47 -6.88 -33.40
C LEU A 32 6.70 -8.16 -32.58
N VAL A 33 5.63 -8.93 -32.30
CA VAL A 33 5.73 -10.20 -31.58
C VAL A 33 6.60 -11.21 -32.36
N GLU A 34 6.42 -11.31 -33.67
CA GLU A 34 7.28 -12.15 -34.53
C GLU A 34 8.75 -11.73 -34.41
N THR A 35 9.04 -10.43 -34.52
CA THR A 35 10.40 -9.90 -34.39
C THR A 35 11.02 -10.22 -33.02
N LEU A 36 10.23 -10.15 -31.94
CA LEU A 36 10.69 -10.48 -30.59
C LEU A 36 10.98 -11.98 -30.45
N LEU A 37 10.12 -12.84 -31.00
CA LEU A 37 10.36 -14.29 -30.99
C LEU A 37 11.60 -14.66 -31.82
N GLU A 38 11.80 -14.02 -32.96
CA GLU A 38 12.99 -14.20 -33.81
C GLU A 38 14.28 -13.73 -33.11
N ALA A 39 14.19 -12.67 -32.29
CA ALA A 39 15.30 -12.19 -31.47
C ALA A 39 15.63 -13.11 -30.27
N GLY A 40 14.83 -14.16 -30.04
CA GLY A 40 15.06 -15.17 -29.00
C GLY A 40 14.34 -14.91 -27.68
N PHE A 41 13.38 -13.99 -27.63
CA PHE A 41 12.52 -13.84 -26.46
C PHE A 41 11.60 -15.05 -26.33
N ASP A 42 11.44 -15.54 -25.10
CA ASP A 42 10.50 -16.64 -24.80
C ASP A 42 9.04 -16.15 -24.94
N GLN A 43 8.23 -16.92 -25.65
CA GLN A 43 6.81 -16.66 -25.84
C GLN A 43 6.07 -16.52 -24.50
N ALA A 44 6.45 -17.28 -23.46
CA ALA A 44 5.80 -17.21 -22.15
C ALA A 44 5.94 -15.83 -21.48
N ARG A 45 6.92 -15.03 -21.90
CA ARG A 45 7.20 -13.69 -21.38
C ARG A 45 6.44 -12.59 -22.13
N ILE A 46 5.91 -12.89 -23.31
CA ILE A 46 5.24 -11.93 -24.18
C ILE A 46 3.73 -12.02 -23.96
N ARG A 47 3.10 -10.90 -23.60
CA ARG A 47 1.64 -10.80 -23.48
C ARG A 47 1.10 -9.72 -24.39
N VAL A 48 0.01 -10.02 -25.07
CA VAL A 48 -0.63 -9.10 -26.02
C VAL A 48 -2.04 -8.81 -25.54
N PHE A 49 -2.39 -7.53 -25.51
CA PHE A 49 -3.71 -7.04 -25.10
C PHE A 49 -4.29 -6.11 -26.17
N SER A 50 -5.59 -6.25 -26.43
CA SER A 50 -6.36 -5.24 -27.17
C SER A 50 -6.82 -4.15 -26.18
N GLY A 51 -6.41 -2.92 -26.42
CA GLY A 51 -6.79 -1.75 -25.64
C GLY A 51 -7.95 -0.99 -26.28
N ALA A 52 -8.92 -0.60 -25.45
CA ALA A 52 -9.92 0.39 -25.80
C ALA A 52 -9.62 1.68 -25.05
N GLU A 53 -9.69 2.82 -25.75
CA GLU A 53 -9.53 4.13 -25.14
C GLU A 53 -10.69 4.41 -24.18
N MET A 54 -10.37 4.92 -23.00
CA MET A 54 -11.36 5.29 -21.98
C MET A 54 -10.95 6.60 -21.34
N ASP A 55 -11.88 7.55 -21.31
CA ASP A 55 -11.72 8.80 -20.58
C ASP A 55 -12.06 8.60 -19.09
N MET A 56 -11.16 9.02 -18.21
CA MET A 56 -11.38 8.99 -16.76
C MET A 56 -11.20 10.38 -16.14
N GLN A 57 -12.21 10.85 -15.41
CA GLN A 57 -12.10 12.08 -14.63
C GLN A 57 -11.56 11.79 -13.22
N VAL A 58 -10.32 12.22 -12.95
CA VAL A 58 -9.72 12.10 -11.62
C VAL A 58 -9.96 13.37 -10.82
N ARG A 59 -10.61 13.27 -9.67
CA ARG A 59 -10.77 14.37 -8.70
C ARG A 59 -9.93 14.10 -7.46
N HIS A 60 -8.97 14.97 -7.17
CA HIS A 60 -8.18 14.91 -5.95
C HIS A 60 -8.86 15.75 -4.85
N ARG A 61 -9.19 15.13 -3.71
CA ARG A 61 -9.69 15.83 -2.51
C ARG A 61 -8.59 15.80 -1.44
N PRO A 62 -7.97 16.93 -1.09
CA PRO A 62 -6.96 16.95 -0.04
C PRO A 62 -7.60 16.58 1.32
N VAL A 63 -6.86 15.80 2.11
CA VAL A 63 -7.24 15.51 3.48
C VAL A 63 -6.78 16.68 4.36
N VAL A 64 -7.71 17.40 4.97
CA VAL A 64 -7.42 18.49 5.91
C VAL A 64 -7.80 18.05 7.32
N ALA A 65 -6.88 18.26 8.26
CA ALA A 65 -7.16 18.12 9.69
C ALA A 65 -7.22 19.52 10.29
N LEU A 66 -8.32 19.83 10.96
CA LEU A 66 -8.43 21.06 11.74
C LEU A 66 -7.69 20.83 13.06
N VAL A 67 -6.61 21.58 13.28
CA VAL A 67 -5.97 21.65 14.58
C VAL A 67 -6.73 22.72 15.37
N SER A 68 -7.36 22.33 16.47
CA SER A 68 -7.93 23.30 17.42
C SER A 68 -6.80 24.19 17.90
N GLY A 69 -6.88 25.47 17.57
CA GLY A 69 -5.93 26.47 18.02
C GLY A 69 -6.12 26.75 19.50
N ASP A 70 -5.52 25.94 20.36
CA ASP A 70 -4.93 26.48 21.59
C ASP A 70 -3.54 27.00 21.22
N ALA A 71 -3.55 28.06 20.42
CA ALA A 71 -2.40 28.95 20.32
C ALA A 71 -2.37 29.72 21.64
N ASN A 72 -1.70 29.12 22.63
CA ASN A 72 -1.08 29.85 23.72
C ASN A 72 -0.32 31.02 23.08
N GLU A 73 -0.86 32.23 23.21
CA GLU A 73 -0.17 33.44 22.82
C GLU A 73 1.16 33.51 23.57
N GLY A 74 2.26 33.49 22.83
CA GLY A 74 3.57 33.87 23.34
C GLY A 74 4.34 32.80 24.10
N ALA A 75 5.22 32.09 23.39
CA ALA A 75 6.51 31.72 23.94
C ALA A 75 7.55 31.82 22.82
N ALA A 76 8.31 32.92 22.83
CA ALA A 76 9.53 33.08 22.04
C ALA A 76 10.51 31.93 22.37
N PRO A 77 11.43 31.57 21.46
CA PRO A 77 12.46 30.58 21.76
C PRO A 77 13.52 31.23 22.65
N SER A 78 13.34 31.18 23.97
CA SER A 78 14.43 31.39 24.92
C SER A 78 15.16 30.07 25.07
N GLY A 79 16.35 29.99 24.47
CA GLY A 79 17.36 29.06 24.92
C GLY A 79 17.74 29.40 26.35
N ASP A 80 17.77 28.39 27.22
CA ASP A 80 18.87 28.17 28.15
C ASP A 80 18.70 26.82 28.85
N GLU A 81 19.85 26.22 29.10
CA GLU A 81 20.09 24.88 29.59
C GLU A 81 19.59 24.66 31.03
N ALA A 82 19.27 23.41 31.36
CA ALA A 82 19.83 22.65 32.51
C ALA A 82 18.81 21.75 33.25
N ALA A 83 19.21 20.47 33.31
CA ALA A 83 19.14 19.58 34.48
C ALA A 83 17.76 19.18 35.06
N ASN A 84 17.50 17.86 35.09
CA ASN A 84 17.84 16.97 36.22
C ASN A 84 16.81 15.83 36.44
N ARG A 85 17.30 14.58 36.43
CA ARG A 85 16.93 13.38 37.23
C ARG A 85 15.48 12.84 37.19
N ASP A 86 15.26 11.62 36.70
CA ASP A 86 15.55 10.29 37.30
C ASP A 86 14.49 9.85 38.34
N ASN A 87 13.73 8.80 37.99
CA ASN A 87 13.15 7.76 38.86
C ASN A 87 12.18 6.92 37.98
N GLY A 88 12.15 5.59 37.90
CA GLY A 88 12.71 4.53 38.74
C GLY A 88 11.64 3.43 38.90
N ASN A 89 11.85 2.28 38.21
CA ASN A 89 11.41 0.90 38.49
C ASN A 89 9.92 0.53 38.76
N ASN A 90 9.47 -0.61 38.20
CA ASN A 90 9.44 -1.95 38.86
C ASN A 90 8.45 -2.91 38.12
N VAL A 91 8.93 -3.97 37.43
CA VAL A 91 8.92 -5.42 37.82
C VAL A 91 7.52 -6.06 37.77
N ASP A 92 7.25 -6.85 36.71
CA ASP A 92 7.38 -8.33 36.60
C ASP A 92 6.26 -9.10 37.32
N SER A 93 5.57 -9.96 36.58
CA SER A 93 4.90 -11.15 37.12
C SER A 93 4.59 -12.14 35.99
N SER A 94 5.50 -13.10 35.90
CA SER A 94 5.44 -14.35 35.15
C SER A 94 4.22 -15.22 35.48
N LYS A 95 3.59 -15.86 34.47
CA LYS A 95 3.02 -17.24 34.60
C LYS A 95 2.64 -17.92 33.26
N LYS A 96 3.60 -18.73 32.76
CA LYS A 96 3.53 -20.12 32.25
C LYS A 96 2.12 -20.76 32.05
N THR A 97 1.80 -21.31 30.87
CA THR A 97 1.84 -22.77 30.50
C THR A 97 1.11 -23.12 29.19
N VAL A 98 1.70 -24.10 28.50
CA VAL A 98 1.43 -24.88 27.27
C VAL A 98 0.07 -25.58 27.06
N ALA A 99 -0.29 -25.77 25.78
CA ALA A 99 -0.93 -26.95 25.09
C ALA A 99 -2.02 -26.48 24.08
N SER A 100 -1.83 -26.55 22.76
CA SER A 100 -1.95 -27.71 21.84
C SER A 100 -3.37 -27.95 21.29
N ALA A 101 -3.50 -27.85 19.95
CA ALA A 101 -4.61 -28.27 19.07
C ALA A 101 -5.95 -27.53 19.30
N THR A 102 -6.81 -27.19 18.34
CA THR A 102 -7.22 -27.83 17.09
C THR A 102 -7.84 -26.78 16.16
N GLN A 103 -7.61 -26.96 14.87
CA GLN A 103 -8.43 -26.53 13.74
C GLN A 103 -9.93 -26.69 14.03
N SER A 104 -10.76 -25.65 13.83
CA SER A 104 -12.20 -25.77 13.53
C SER A 104 -12.81 -24.39 13.22
N GLU A 105 -13.66 -24.42 12.21
CA GLU A 105 -14.29 -23.30 11.53
C GLU A 105 -15.35 -22.56 12.35
N SER A 106 -15.67 -21.37 11.83
CA SER A 106 -16.98 -20.72 11.92
C SER A 106 -17.45 -20.28 13.31
N ARG A 107 -17.21 -18.98 13.59
CA ARG A 107 -18.19 -18.21 14.36
C ARG A 107 -18.12 -16.75 13.95
N LYS A 108 -19.25 -16.22 13.46
CA LYS A 108 -19.50 -14.78 13.46
C LYS A 108 -19.32 -14.30 14.90
N GLU A 109 -18.15 -13.75 15.19
CA GLU A 109 -17.91 -13.05 16.42
C GLU A 109 -18.15 -11.57 16.11
N GLU A 110 -19.32 -11.11 16.53
CA GLU A 110 -19.62 -9.70 16.72
C GLU A 110 -18.63 -9.17 17.76
N VAL A 111 -17.42 -8.86 17.32
CA VAL A 111 -16.44 -8.18 18.16
C VAL A 111 -17.02 -6.79 18.35
N ALA A 112 -17.62 -6.56 19.52
CA ALA A 112 -17.80 -5.23 20.07
C ALA A 112 -16.41 -4.59 20.16
N ALA A 113 -15.96 -4.07 19.03
CA ALA A 113 -14.64 -3.53 18.86
C ALA A 113 -14.70 -2.16 19.50
N GLU A 114 -14.34 -2.12 20.78
CA GLU A 114 -14.16 -0.86 21.48
C GLU A 114 -13.20 0.01 20.68
N HIS A 115 -13.55 1.28 20.60
CA HIS A 115 -12.84 2.21 19.75
C HIS A 115 -11.44 2.41 20.31
N TYR A 116 -10.46 2.39 19.42
CA TYR A 116 -9.07 2.58 19.80
C TYR A 116 -8.80 4.07 19.98
N GLU A 117 -8.34 4.49 21.15
CA GLU A 117 -7.96 5.88 21.42
C GLU A 117 -6.45 6.00 21.59
N ARG A 118 -5.82 6.92 20.84
CA ARG A 118 -4.41 7.28 21.00
C ARG A 118 -4.28 8.80 20.99
N ASN A 119 -3.62 9.35 22.01
CA ASN A 119 -3.45 10.81 22.18
C ASN A 119 -4.78 11.58 22.14
N GLY A 120 -5.85 11.01 22.71
CA GLY A 120 -7.20 11.61 22.71
C GLY A 120 -7.95 11.54 21.38
N VAL A 121 -7.38 10.90 20.36
CA VAL A 121 -8.03 10.70 19.05
C VAL A 121 -8.62 9.30 19.00
N ARG A 122 -9.94 9.22 18.72
CA ARG A 122 -10.70 7.97 18.62
C ARG A 122 -10.70 7.45 17.18
N PHE A 123 -10.02 6.34 16.96
CA PHE A 123 -9.86 5.69 15.67
C PHE A 123 -10.98 4.70 15.42
N SER A 124 -11.42 4.64 14.16
CA SER A 124 -12.31 3.58 13.70
C SER A 124 -11.57 2.25 13.71
N THR A 125 -12.35 1.19 13.93
CA THR A 125 -11.85 -0.18 14.09
C THR A 125 -11.23 -0.75 12.80
N ALA A 126 -11.39 -0.05 11.68
CA ALA A 126 -10.83 -0.40 10.37
C ALA A 126 -9.32 -0.12 10.24
N PHE A 127 -8.72 0.70 11.12
CA PHE A 127 -7.32 1.14 11.01
C PHE A 127 -6.52 0.85 12.28
N ARG A 128 -6.53 -0.41 12.74
CA ARG A 128 -5.68 -0.80 13.87
C ARG A 128 -4.21 -0.87 13.41
N PRO A 129 -3.27 -0.27 14.14
CA PRO A 129 -1.84 -0.47 13.87
C PRO A 129 -1.47 -1.93 14.14
N ALA A 130 -0.59 -2.48 13.31
CA ALA A 130 -0.05 -3.85 13.40
C ALA A 130 0.94 -4.00 14.56
#